data_AF-A0AA89AMH8-F1
#
_entry.id   AF-A0AA89AMH8-F1
#
_cell.length_a   1.000
_cell.length_b   1.000
_cell.length_c   1.000
_cell.angle_alpha   90.00
_cell.angle_beta   90.00
_cell.angle_gamma   90.00
#
_symmetry.space_group_name_H-M   'P 1'
#
loop_
_entity.id
_entity.type
_entity.pdbx_description
1 polymer ?
#
loop_
_entity_poly.entity_id
_entity_poly.type
_entity_poly.pdbx_seq_one_letter_code
_entity_poly.pdbx_strand_id
1 'polypeptide(L)'
;MGKLTAFPVLFTMLMSFRVITAKTKGKNPTAALVAHAQTTSTSLSFFGLVNMVDDPLTVGPEQPSKLVGRAHGFYASSSQEKIGLLCTLNFVFKEGEYNGSSLAVLGHNPTMHVYG
;
A
#
# COMPACT_ATOMS: atom_id res chain seq x y z
N MET A 1 -1.51 36.33 4.84
CA MET A 1 -0.88 35.27 4.02
C MET A 1 -0.54 34.11 4.94
N GLY A 2 -1.37 33.06 4.95
CA GLY A 2 -1.21 31.92 5.86
C GLY A 2 0.00 31.07 5.44
N LYS A 3 0.90 30.82 6.38
CA LYS A 3 2.05 29.91 6.17
C LYS A 3 1.49 28.52 5.84
N LEU A 4 1.91 27.94 4.71
CA LEU A 4 1.63 26.54 4.36
C LEU A 4 2.23 25.64 5.45
N THR A 5 1.41 25.20 6.40
CA THR A 5 1.74 24.20 7.44
C THR A 5 1.52 22.76 6.96
N ALA A 6 1.40 22.54 5.65
CA ALA A 6 1.14 21.22 5.07
C ALA A 6 2.32 20.23 5.24
N PHE A 7 3.56 20.74 5.35
CA PHE A 7 4.75 19.89 5.34
C PHE A 7 4.98 19.10 6.65
N PRO A 8 4.84 19.69 7.86
CA PRO A 8 4.92 18.94 9.11
C PRO A 8 3.77 17.93 9.28
N VAL A 9 2.59 18.27 8.76
CA VAL A 9 1.38 17.44 8.84
C VAL A 9 1.54 16.16 8.01
N LEU A 10 1.99 16.27 6.76
CA LEU A 10 2.25 15.11 5.90
C LEU A 10 3.34 14.20 6.48
N PHE A 11 4.41 14.78 7.03
CA PHE A 11 5.51 14.04 7.65
C PHE A 11 5.08 13.26 8.89
N THR A 12 4.23 13.85 9.73
CA THR A 12 3.69 13.19 10.94
C THR A 12 2.70 12.08 10.57
N MET A 13 1.87 12.30 9.54
CA MET A 13 0.88 11.32 9.07
C MET A 13 1.52 10.03 8.53
N LEU A 14 2.64 10.13 7.82
CA LEU A 14 3.41 8.98 7.31
C LEU A 14 4.13 8.17 8.40
N MET A 15 4.45 8.80 9.54
CA MET A 15 5.17 8.17 10.66
C MET A 15 4.23 7.46 11.65
N SER A 16 2.99 7.94 11.80
CA SER A 16 2.07 7.49 12.86
C SER A 16 1.22 6.26 12.50
N PHE A 17 1.13 5.89 11.22
CA PHE A 17 0.31 4.77 10.79
C PHE A 17 1.12 3.72 10.04
N ARG A 18 0.79 2.45 10.28
CA ARG A 18 1.36 1.34 9.54
C ARG A 18 0.28 0.68 8.70
N VAL A 19 0.63 0.40 7.45
CA VAL A 19 -0.17 -0.41 6.54
C VAL A 19 0.10 -1.85 6.89
N ILE A 20 -0.94 -2.63 7.16
CA ILE A 20 -0.78 -4.09 7.26
C ILE A 20 -0.47 -4.61 5.86
N THR A 21 0.59 -5.42 5.75
CA THR A 21 1.03 -6.00 4.47
C THR A 21 -0.10 -6.73 3.74
N ALA A 22 -0.20 -6.47 2.44
CA ALA A 22 -1.13 -7.12 1.52
C ALA A 22 -1.15 -8.65 1.67
N LYS A 23 -2.31 -9.21 2.02
CA LYS A 23 -2.53 -10.66 2.13
C LYS A 23 -3.19 -11.19 0.86
N THR A 24 -2.45 -11.96 0.07
CA THR A 24 -2.95 -12.56 -1.19
C THR A 24 -3.49 -13.98 -1.02
N LYS A 25 -3.30 -14.59 0.16
CA LYS A 25 -3.71 -15.97 0.49
C LYS A 25 -4.18 -16.07 1.94
N GLY A 26 -4.84 -17.18 2.28
CA GLY A 26 -5.32 -17.48 3.64
C GLY A 26 -6.74 -17.00 3.90
N LYS A 27 -7.14 -16.96 5.19
CA LYS A 27 -8.48 -16.53 5.60
C LYS A 27 -8.60 -15.00 5.45
N ASN A 28 -9.61 -14.56 4.71
CA ASN A 28 -9.91 -13.14 4.42
C ASN A 28 -8.73 -12.40 3.76
N PRO A 29 -8.38 -12.74 2.50
CA PRO A 29 -7.35 -12.02 1.77
C PRO A 29 -7.76 -10.56 1.59
N THR A 30 -6.77 -9.66 1.62
CA THR A 30 -6.93 -8.21 1.45
C THR A 30 -6.32 -7.72 0.14
N ALA A 31 -5.68 -8.60 -0.62
CA ALA A 31 -5.19 -8.32 -1.97
C ALA A 31 -5.55 -9.45 -2.94
N ALA A 32 -5.78 -9.08 -4.20
CA ALA A 32 -6.18 -10.01 -5.25
C ALA A 32 -5.46 -9.70 -6.56
N LEU A 33 -4.99 -10.74 -7.25
CA LEU A 33 -4.43 -10.64 -8.59
C LEU A 33 -5.55 -10.28 -9.57
N VAL A 34 -5.43 -9.15 -10.26
CA VAL A 34 -6.45 -8.68 -11.21
C VAL A 34 -5.98 -8.66 -12.65
N ALA A 35 -4.66 -8.61 -12.88
CA ALA A 35 -4.07 -8.71 -14.21
C ALA A 35 -2.65 -9.28 -14.14
N HIS A 36 -2.24 -9.93 -15.23
CA HIS A 36 -0.87 -10.35 -15.48
C HIS A 36 -0.61 -10.42 -16.99
N ALA A 37 0.64 -10.26 -17.40
CA ALA A 37 1.06 -10.53 -18.76
C ALA A 37 1.30 -12.03 -18.95
N GLN A 38 1.21 -12.53 -20.19
CA GLN A 38 1.50 -13.94 -20.50
C GLN A 38 2.93 -14.35 -20.11
N THR A 39 3.86 -13.39 -20.11
CA THR A 39 5.27 -13.57 -19.73
C THR A 39 5.54 -13.32 -18.24
N THR A 40 4.54 -12.96 -17.44
CA THR A 40 4.73 -12.62 -16.02
C THR A 40 5.35 -13.78 -15.23
N SER A 41 4.95 -15.03 -15.50
CA SER A 41 5.45 -16.21 -14.78
C SER A 41 6.89 -16.59 -15.14
N THR A 42 7.37 -16.20 -16.31
CA THR A 42 8.74 -16.48 -16.78
C THR A 42 9.69 -15.30 -16.56
N SER A 43 9.16 -14.12 -16.22
CA SER A 43 9.94 -12.94 -15.88
C SER A 43 10.52 -13.05 -14.47
N LEU A 44 11.83 -12.76 -14.32
CA LEU A 44 12.51 -12.72 -13.02
C LEU A 44 11.94 -11.65 -12.07
N SER A 45 11.31 -10.60 -12.61
CA SER A 45 10.74 -9.49 -11.85
C SER A 45 9.22 -9.56 -11.72
N PHE A 46 8.59 -10.59 -12.29
CA PHE A 46 7.14 -10.71 -12.44
C PHE A 46 6.51 -9.54 -13.21
N PHE A 47 7.24 -8.96 -14.17
CA PHE A 47 6.78 -7.79 -14.91
C PHE A 47 5.35 -7.97 -15.47
N GLY A 48 4.53 -6.94 -15.32
CA GLY A 48 3.13 -6.92 -15.79
C GLY A 48 2.11 -7.51 -14.81
N LEU A 49 2.53 -8.03 -13.66
CA LEU A 49 1.63 -8.44 -12.59
C LEU A 49 0.96 -7.23 -11.93
N VAL A 50 -0.35 -7.27 -11.70
CA VAL A 50 -1.11 -6.24 -10.97
C VAL A 50 -1.99 -6.86 -9.89
N ASN A 51 -1.81 -6.45 -8.63
CA ASN A 51 -2.70 -6.79 -7.53
C ASN A 51 -3.52 -5.59 -7.08
N MET A 52 -4.82 -5.76 -6.95
CA MET A 52 -5.67 -4.83 -6.18
C MET A 52 -5.51 -5.09 -4.69
N VAL A 53 -5.62 -4.03 -3.91
CA VAL A 53 -5.40 -4.00 -2.46
C VAL A 53 -6.54 -3.25 -1.77
N ASP A 54 -6.97 -3.81 -0.65
CA ASP A 54 -7.91 -3.25 0.32
C ASP A 54 -7.41 -3.58 1.76
N ASP A 55 -6.26 -3.00 2.11
CA ASP A 55 -5.53 -3.33 3.34
C ASP A 55 -5.99 -2.48 4.53
N PRO A 56 -6.07 -3.04 5.75
CA PRO A 56 -6.33 -2.27 6.95
C PRO A 56 -5.14 -1.36 7.32
N LEU A 57 -5.46 -0.14 7.75
CA LEU A 57 -4.50 0.77 8.40
C LEU A 57 -4.69 0.70 9.90
N THR A 58 -3.60 0.44 10.63
CA THR A 58 -3.63 0.29 12.08
C THR A 58 -2.62 1.19 12.77
N VAL A 59 -2.86 1.46 14.06
CA VAL A 59 -1.93 2.26 14.90
C VAL A 59 -0.62 1.53 15.19
N GLY A 60 -0.63 0.20 15.22
CA GLY A 60 0.54 -0.63 15.43
C GLY A 60 0.51 -1.91 14.59
N PRO A 61 1.66 -2.63 14.52
CA PRO A 61 1.78 -3.87 13.74
C PRO A 61 1.18 -5.11 14.43
N GLU A 62 0.99 -5.05 15.75
CA GLU A 62 0.52 -6.17 16.57
C GLU A 62 -0.96 -6.49 16.33
N GLN A 63 -1.37 -7.73 16.60
CA GLN A 63 -2.79 -8.11 16.69
C GLN A 63 -3.17 -8.42 18.14
N PRO A 64 -4.29 -7.88 18.66
CA PRO A 64 -5.19 -6.90 18.02
C PRO A 64 -4.62 -5.47 18.09
N SER A 65 -4.60 -4.77 16.95
CA SER A 65 -4.34 -3.33 16.91
C SER A 65 -5.56 -2.60 16.37
N LYS A 66 -5.76 -1.37 16.85
CA LYS A 66 -6.88 -0.51 16.45
C LYS A 66 -6.80 -0.19 14.96
N LEU A 67 -7.92 -0.40 14.26
CA LEU A 67 -8.14 0.01 12.88
C LEU A 67 -8.46 1.51 12.82
N VAL A 68 -7.79 2.25 11.95
CA VAL A 68 -7.93 3.71 11.80
C VAL A 68 -8.26 4.15 10.38
N GLY A 69 -8.23 3.22 9.42
CA GLY A 69 -8.51 3.49 8.03
C GLY A 69 -8.24 2.28 7.14
N ARG A 70 -8.21 2.50 5.83
CA ARG A 70 -7.83 1.47 4.84
C ARG A 70 -6.98 2.05 3.72
N ALA A 71 -6.11 1.22 3.16
CA ALA A 71 -5.38 1.50 1.93
C ALA A 71 -6.08 0.80 0.76
N HIS A 72 -6.61 1.59 -0.18
CA HIS A 72 -7.23 1.08 -1.41
C HIS A 72 -6.34 1.40 -2.60
N GLY A 73 -6.22 0.50 -3.57
CA GLY A 73 -5.50 0.78 -4.81
C GLY A 73 -4.80 -0.46 -5.31
N PHE A 74 -3.68 -0.31 -6.00
CA PHE A 74 -2.95 -1.45 -6.53
C PHE A 74 -1.44 -1.28 -6.40
N TYR A 75 -0.75 -2.41 -6.47
CA TYR A 75 0.66 -2.44 -6.82
C TYR A 75 0.87 -3.31 -8.05
N ALA A 76 1.83 -2.90 -8.88
CA ALA A 76 2.17 -3.60 -10.11
C ALA A 76 3.68 -3.82 -10.23
N SER A 77 4.10 -5.00 -10.63
CA SER A 77 5.50 -5.28 -10.99
C SER A 77 5.83 -4.55 -12.29
N SER A 78 6.62 -3.49 -12.17
CA SER A 78 6.82 -2.48 -13.23
C SER A 78 8.26 -2.39 -13.74
N SER A 79 9.20 -3.06 -13.09
CA SER A 79 10.60 -3.14 -13.53
C SER A 79 10.84 -4.45 -14.29
N GLN A 80 11.56 -4.41 -15.41
CA GLN A 80 11.92 -5.60 -16.19
C GLN A 80 13.20 -6.29 -15.69
N GLU A 81 14.11 -5.54 -15.06
CA GLU A 81 15.44 -6.04 -14.66
C GLU A 81 15.43 -6.70 -13.28
N LYS A 82 14.70 -6.11 -12.34
CA LYS A 82 14.59 -6.56 -10.94
C LYS A 82 13.18 -6.35 -10.41
N ILE A 83 12.83 -7.03 -9.32
CA ILE A 83 11.54 -6.80 -8.66
C ILE A 83 11.46 -5.33 -8.23
N GLY A 84 10.41 -4.66 -8.66
CA GLY A 84 10.13 -3.26 -8.37
C GLY A 84 8.66 -2.99 -8.60
N LEU A 85 7.99 -2.52 -7.56
CA LEU A 85 6.56 -2.28 -7.59
C LEU A 85 6.28 -0.80 -7.88
N LEU A 86 5.31 -0.53 -8.74
CA LEU A 86 4.64 0.77 -8.80
C LEU A 86 3.41 0.66 -7.91
N CYS A 87 3.33 1.50 -6.88
CA CYS A 87 2.17 1.57 -6.00
C CYS A 87 1.33 2.79 -6.34
N THR A 88 0.03 2.59 -6.50
CA THR A 88 -0.98 3.66 -6.57
C THR A 88 -2.00 3.38 -5.49
N LEU A 89 -1.91 4.09 -4.36
CA LEU A 89 -2.69 3.79 -3.15
C LEU A 89 -3.37 5.06 -2.62
N ASN A 90 -4.60 4.91 -2.17
CA ASN A 90 -5.37 5.88 -1.43
C ASN A 90 -5.53 5.40 0.02
N PHE A 91 -4.96 6.14 0.95
CA PHE A 91 -5.17 5.95 2.38
C PHE A 91 -6.44 6.69 2.80
N VAL A 92 -7.51 5.97 3.13
CA VAL A 92 -8.80 6.51 3.56
C VAL A 92 -8.89 6.40 5.08
N PHE A 93 -8.89 7.54 5.75
CA PHE A 93 -8.93 7.60 7.21
C PHE A 93 -10.37 7.58 7.72
N LYS A 94 -10.63 6.79 8.76
CA LYS A 94 -11.96 6.60 9.35
C LYS A 94 -12.08 7.12 10.78
N GLU A 95 -10.98 7.62 11.34
CA GLU A 95 -10.91 8.11 12.71
C GLU A 95 -9.89 9.24 12.85
N GLY A 96 -9.90 9.91 14.01
CA GLY A 96 -8.98 10.98 14.37
C GLY A 96 -9.26 12.28 13.61
N GLU A 97 -8.26 13.16 13.60
CA GLU A 97 -8.32 14.50 13.00
C GLU A 97 -8.63 14.46 11.49
N TYR A 98 -8.23 13.38 10.81
CA TYR A 98 -8.38 13.23 9.36
C TYR A 98 -9.57 12.35 8.95
N ASN A 99 -10.50 12.05 9.86
CA ASN A 99 -11.65 11.20 9.56
C ASN A 99 -12.42 11.71 8.31
N GLY A 100 -12.66 10.82 7.36
CA GLY A 100 -13.34 11.13 6.09
C GLY A 100 -12.41 11.68 5.00
N SER A 101 -11.16 12.01 5.33
CA SER A 101 -10.16 12.46 4.36
C SER A 101 -9.39 11.30 3.73
N SER A 102 -8.64 11.59 2.66
CA SER A 102 -7.74 10.64 2.03
C SER A 102 -6.39 11.23 1.65
N LEU A 103 -5.36 10.38 1.62
CA LEU A 103 -4.05 10.67 1.02
C LEU A 103 -3.82 9.73 -0.17
N ALA A 104 -3.55 10.30 -1.34
CA ALA A 104 -3.09 9.55 -2.50
C ALA A 104 -1.55 9.47 -2.52
N VAL A 105 -1.02 8.28 -2.78
CA VAL A 105 0.40 8.01 -2.96
C VAL A 105 0.60 7.29 -4.29
N LEU A 106 1.44 7.88 -5.14
CA LEU A 106 1.97 7.26 -6.35
C LEU A 106 3.48 7.18 -6.18
N GLY A 107 4.05 5.98 -6.28
CA GLY A 107 5.49 5.85 -6.10
C GLY A 107 6.05 4.50 -6.46
N HIS A 108 7.35 4.50 -6.73
CA HIS A 108 8.14 3.29 -6.88
C HIS A 108 8.50 2.73 -5.50
N ASN A 109 8.23 1.45 -5.30
CA ASN A 109 8.62 0.69 -4.14
C ASN A 109 9.64 -0.39 -4.58
N PRO A 110 10.93 -0.22 -4.25
CA PRO A 110 12.00 -1.11 -4.68
C PRO A 110 12.03 -2.44 -3.89
N THR A 111 10.87 -2.98 -3.49
CA THR A 111 10.78 -4.11 -2.53
C THR A 111 11.71 -5.27 -2.87
N MET A 112 12.57 -5.61 -1.90
CA MET A 112 12.98 -6.97 -1.57
C MET A 112 12.81 -7.16 -0.06
N HIS A 113 11.72 -7.80 0.37
CA HIS A 113 11.63 -8.56 1.62
C HIS A 113 10.42 -9.50 1.50
N VAL A 114 10.66 -10.69 0.96
CA VAL A 114 9.74 -11.83 1.05
C VAL A 114 10.08 -12.53 2.34
N TYR A 115 9.29 -12.34 3.40
CA TYR A 115 9.31 -13.28 4.53
C TYR A 115 8.22 -14.31 4.24
N GLY A 116 8.67 -15.51 3.88
CA GLY A 116 7.86 -16.73 3.88
C GLY A 116 7.61 -17.22 5.29
#